data_AF-T0Z3M3-F1
#
_entry.id   AF-T0Z3M3-F1
#
_cell.length_a   1.000
_cell.length_b   1.000
_cell.length_c   1.000
_cell.angle_alpha   90.00
_cell.angle_beta   90.00
_cell.angle_gamma   90.00
#
_symmetry.space_group_name_H-M   'P 1'
#
loop_
_entity.id
_entity.type
_entity.pdbx_description
1 polymer ?
#
loop_
_entity_poly.entity_id
_entity_poly.type
_entity_poly.pdbx_seq_one_letter_code
_entity_poly.pdbx_strand_id
1 'polypeptide(L)'
;MKARFGVSAKDVLGRSIHRFHKDPDRIKKILGNLRPGEVRKNQVMDIGGISLLSTTEALTDLASNRIVGYMTIFKDITSDILLESSIHSQQKSSEILSKSMEALDDGIQEIAQATGKVSDESRKTRSEGEAGRNTLKNLLAQVREAGEAMRALVDVVNGLNSRSQEIGKVVEVIDDIASQTNLLALNAAIEAARAGEQGRGFAVVADEVRKLAERTIRATKEIGSTIRETQNDTAQTTALIHGTLEKVDESQKKADVVGTVFESIVGYSKVLSETLQSIVGVTEAQSRSVSGVRKELEQLVSDLKETKPRVNLARGEDPHALSRMN
;
A
#
# COMPACT_ATOMS: atom_id res chain seq x y z
N MET A 1 0.55 61.19 69.10
CA MET A 1 -0.28 60.99 67.89
C MET A 1 -1.58 60.29 68.30
N LYS A 2 -2.73 60.97 68.30
CA LYS A 2 -4.02 60.28 68.18
C LYS A 2 -4.09 59.77 66.74
N ALA A 3 -3.86 58.47 66.54
CA ALA A 3 -3.87 57.89 65.22
C ALA A 3 -5.32 57.85 64.69
N ARG A 4 -5.44 57.92 63.36
CA ARG A 4 -6.65 57.98 62.50
C ARG A 4 -7.80 56.98 62.83
N PHE A 5 -7.59 56.08 63.79
CA PHE A 5 -8.50 55.01 64.21
C PHE A 5 -9.00 55.13 65.67
N GLY A 6 -8.74 56.24 66.36
CA GLY A 6 -9.31 56.52 67.69
C GLY A 6 -8.67 55.75 68.86
N VAL A 7 -7.55 55.06 68.62
CA VAL A 7 -6.79 54.30 69.62
C VAL A 7 -5.34 54.77 69.66
N SER A 8 -4.74 54.84 70.85
CA SER A 8 -3.32 55.17 71.01
C SER A 8 -2.44 53.93 70.92
N ALA A 9 -1.16 54.09 70.57
CA ALA A 9 -0.22 52.96 70.53
C ALA A 9 -0.13 52.21 71.87
N LYS A 10 -0.30 52.92 72.99
CA LYS A 10 -0.33 52.33 74.35
C LYS A 10 -1.58 51.47 74.59
N ASP A 11 -2.68 51.75 73.88
CA ASP A 11 -3.91 50.98 74.01
C ASP A 11 -3.84 49.67 73.22
N VAL A 12 -3.03 49.63 72.16
CA VAL A 12 -2.89 48.49 71.25
C VAL A 12 -1.82 47.50 71.73
N LEU A 13 -0.67 47.99 72.19
CA LEU A 13 0.47 47.14 72.55
C LEU A 13 0.15 46.24 73.75
N GLY A 14 0.34 44.93 73.59
CA GLY A 14 0.13 43.92 74.64
C GLY A 14 -1.35 43.61 74.96
N ARG A 15 -2.30 44.11 74.16
CA ARG A 15 -3.74 43.85 74.32
C ARG A 15 -4.28 42.99 73.18
N SER A 16 -5.31 42.20 73.45
CA SER A 16 -5.98 41.38 72.43
C SER A 16 -6.65 42.24 71.36
N ILE A 17 -6.44 41.88 70.08
CA ILE A 17 -7.03 42.54 68.92
C ILE A 17 -8.57 42.49 68.90
N HIS A 18 -9.18 41.53 69.61
CA HIS A 18 -10.64 41.39 69.73
C HIS A 18 -11.33 42.62 70.32
N ARG A 19 -10.62 43.44 71.12
CA ARG A 19 -11.16 44.67 71.71
C ARG A 19 -11.39 45.80 70.70
N PHE A 20 -10.80 45.68 69.50
CA PHE A 20 -10.86 46.71 68.45
C PHE A 20 -11.79 46.34 67.30
N HIS A 21 -12.50 45.20 67.41
CA HIS A 21 -13.56 44.88 66.46
C HIS A 21 -14.75 45.83 66.67
N LYS A 22 -15.51 46.10 65.59
CA LYS A 22 -16.71 46.95 65.65
C LYS A 22 -17.76 46.45 66.65
N ASP A 23 -17.79 45.14 66.89
CA ASP A 23 -18.65 44.47 67.88
C ASP A 23 -17.86 43.35 68.60
N PRO A 24 -17.19 43.66 69.72
CA PRO A 24 -16.35 42.70 70.44
C PRO A 24 -17.13 41.54 71.06
N ASP A 25 -18.37 41.76 71.51
CA ASP A 25 -19.16 40.72 72.19
C ASP A 25 -19.71 39.69 71.20
N ARG A 26 -20.02 40.12 69.97
CA ARG A 26 -20.32 39.19 68.88
C ARG A 26 -19.13 38.27 68.56
N ILE A 27 -17.91 38.79 68.54
CA ILE A 27 -16.70 37.97 68.30
C ILE A 27 -16.50 36.97 69.43
N LYS A 28 -16.67 37.38 70.70
CA LYS A 28 -16.64 36.46 71.84
C LYS A 28 -17.67 35.34 71.72
N LYS A 29 -18.89 35.64 71.26
CA LYS A 29 -19.95 34.64 71.07
C LYS A 29 -19.60 33.64 69.96
N ILE A 30 -19.01 34.11 68.86
CA ILE A 30 -18.56 33.24 67.75
C ILE A 30 -17.48 32.28 68.25
N LEU A 31 -16.52 32.77 69.03
CA LEU A 31 -15.42 31.97 69.57
C LEU A 31 -15.86 31.05 70.72
N GLY A 32 -16.85 31.49 71.51
CA GLY A 32 -17.44 30.78 72.65
C GLY A 32 -17.98 29.37 72.38
N ASN A 33 -18.21 29.04 71.10
CA ASN A 33 -18.67 27.72 70.68
C ASN A 33 -17.54 26.70 70.47
N LEU A 34 -16.28 27.11 70.59
CA LEU A 34 -15.12 26.25 70.35
C LEU A 34 -14.73 25.50 71.63
N ARG A 35 -14.64 24.18 71.55
CA ARG A 35 -14.32 23.32 72.70
C ARG A 35 -12.81 23.22 72.97
N PRO A 36 -12.38 22.85 74.19
CA PRO A 36 -11.00 22.44 74.45
C PRO A 36 -10.50 21.40 73.44
N GLY A 37 -9.36 21.67 72.80
CA GLY A 37 -8.76 20.79 71.78
C GLY A 37 -9.39 20.87 70.38
N GLU A 38 -10.45 21.65 70.18
CA GLU A 38 -11.07 21.85 68.87
C GLU A 38 -10.32 22.94 68.08
N VAL A 39 -9.88 22.61 66.87
CA VAL A 39 -9.26 23.55 65.93
C VAL A 39 -10.29 23.97 64.89
N ARG A 40 -10.65 25.26 64.85
CA ARG A 40 -11.54 25.80 63.81
C ARG A 40 -10.74 26.42 62.69
N LYS A 41 -10.89 25.88 61.48
CA LYS A 41 -10.43 26.56 60.26
C LYS A 41 -11.36 27.73 59.95
N ASN A 42 -10.80 28.93 59.82
CA ASN A 42 -11.58 30.14 59.60
C ASN A 42 -11.65 30.49 58.11
N GLN A 43 -10.50 30.79 57.49
CA GLN A 43 -10.40 31.27 56.12
C GLN A 43 -8.96 31.16 55.63
N VAL A 44 -8.77 30.98 54.32
CA VAL A 44 -7.50 31.23 53.63
C VAL A 44 -7.50 32.67 53.13
N MET A 45 -6.47 33.43 53.50
CA MET A 45 -6.33 34.85 53.15
C MET A 45 -5.08 35.05 52.28
N ASP A 46 -5.24 35.72 51.16
CA ASP A 46 -4.13 36.06 50.27
C ASP A 46 -3.61 37.46 50.61
N ILE A 47 -2.37 37.53 51.09
CA ILE A 47 -1.73 38.77 51.52
C ILE A 47 -0.37 38.88 50.83
N GLY A 48 -0.24 39.80 49.87
CA GLY A 48 1.03 40.08 49.21
C GLY A 48 1.64 38.88 48.46
N GLY A 49 0.82 37.94 47.99
CA GLY A 49 1.27 36.72 47.30
C GLY A 49 1.47 35.49 48.20
N ILE A 50 1.18 35.61 49.49
CA ILE A 50 1.21 34.51 50.46
C ILE A 50 -0.22 34.14 50.84
N SER A 51 -0.57 32.85 50.75
CA SER A 51 -1.84 32.30 51.20
C SER A 51 -1.72 31.80 52.64
N LEU A 52 -2.36 32.51 53.57
CA LEU A 52 -2.34 32.20 54.99
C LEU A 52 -3.64 31.52 55.42
N LEU A 53 -3.56 30.28 55.91
CA LEU A 53 -4.66 29.62 56.59
C LEU A 53 -4.79 30.15 58.01
N SER A 54 -5.91 30.80 58.30
CA SER A 54 -6.31 31.19 59.64
C SER A 54 -6.99 30.02 60.34
N THR A 55 -6.46 29.62 61.49
CA THR A 55 -7.08 28.66 62.41
C THR A 55 -7.27 29.31 63.77
N THR A 56 -8.33 28.96 64.48
CA THR A 56 -8.56 29.41 65.85
C THR A 56 -8.71 28.23 66.78
N GLU A 57 -8.01 28.30 67.91
CA GLU A 57 -7.99 27.29 68.96
C GLU A 57 -8.35 27.91 70.31
N ALA A 58 -8.98 27.12 71.17
CA ALA A 58 -9.28 27.53 72.54
C ALA A 58 -8.04 27.32 73.41
N LEU A 59 -7.54 28.40 74.01
CA LEU A 59 -6.48 28.33 75.02
C LEU A 59 -7.11 27.87 76.33
N THR A 60 -6.62 26.74 76.85
CA THR A 60 -7.08 26.17 78.11
C THR A 60 -5.98 26.23 79.16
N ASP A 61 -6.37 26.55 80.39
CA ASP A 61 -5.50 26.44 81.54
C ASP A 61 -5.31 24.96 81.90
N LEU A 62 -4.07 24.48 81.91
CA LEU A 62 -3.74 23.06 82.10
C LEU A 62 -4.15 22.53 83.48
N ALA A 63 -4.25 23.39 84.50
CA ALA A 63 -4.59 22.98 85.86
C ALA A 63 -6.12 22.91 86.08
N SER A 64 -6.90 23.75 85.40
CA SER A 64 -8.34 23.88 85.61
C SER A 64 -9.20 23.47 84.42
N ASN A 65 -8.58 23.11 83.28
CA ASN A 65 -9.22 22.81 82.00
C ASN A 65 -10.21 23.91 81.53
N ARG A 66 -10.01 25.13 82.03
CA ARG A 66 -10.88 26.27 81.75
C ARG A 66 -10.34 27.03 80.56
N ILE A 67 -11.21 27.42 79.63
CA ILE A 67 -10.83 28.29 78.52
C ILE A 67 -10.43 29.67 79.08
N VAL A 68 -9.17 30.04 78.87
CA VAL A 68 -8.59 31.34 79.28
C VAL A 68 -8.58 32.35 78.14
N GLY A 69 -8.71 31.88 76.89
CA GLY A 69 -8.78 32.75 75.73
C GLY A 69 -8.88 31.96 74.43
N TYR A 70 -8.77 32.66 73.31
CA TYR A 70 -8.73 32.07 71.98
C TYR A 70 -7.49 32.60 71.26
N MET A 71 -6.79 31.71 70.58
CA MET A 71 -5.63 32.05 69.78
C MET A 71 -5.98 31.83 68.32
N THR A 72 -5.75 32.85 67.48
CA THR A 72 -5.77 32.65 66.02
C THR A 72 -4.34 32.54 65.52
N ILE A 73 -4.05 31.44 64.81
CA ILE A 73 -2.75 31.15 64.21
C ILE A 73 -2.91 31.25 62.69
N PHE A 74 -1.94 31.87 62.04
CA PHE A 74 -1.84 31.92 60.59
C PHE A 74 -0.71 30.99 60.14
N LYS A 75 -1.02 30.03 59.29
CA LYS A 75 -0.05 29.13 58.67
C LYS A 75 0.09 29.49 57.19
N ASP A 76 1.32 29.68 56.72
CA ASP A 76 1.59 29.78 55.29
C ASP A 76 1.33 28.42 54.63
N ILE A 77 0.37 28.40 53.71
CA ILE A 77 -0.02 27.23 52.92
C ILE A 77 0.18 27.48 51.42
N THR A 78 0.96 28.50 51.04
CA THR A 78 1.20 28.87 49.63
C THR A 78 1.80 27.70 48.86
N SER A 79 2.85 27.07 49.40
CA SER A 79 3.48 25.90 48.78
C SER A 79 2.54 24.71 48.66
N ASP A 80 1.65 24.50 49.63
CA ASP A 80 0.68 23.40 49.62
C ASP A 80 -0.34 23.59 48.48
N ILE A 81 -0.91 24.79 48.33
CA ILE A 81 -1.86 25.12 47.26
C ILE A 81 -1.19 24.96 45.88
N LEU A 82 0.03 25.48 45.72
CA LEU A 82 0.79 25.35 44.47
C LEU A 82 1.10 23.89 44.14
N LEU A 83 1.46 23.08 45.15
CA LEU A 83 1.72 21.66 44.99
C LEU A 83 0.45 20.88 44.63
N GLU A 84 -0.69 21.13 45.29
CA GLU A 84 -1.98 20.51 44.95
C GLU A 84 -2.40 20.82 43.51
N SER A 85 -2.29 22.09 43.09
CA SER A 85 -2.58 22.52 41.73
C SER A 85 -1.65 21.83 40.71
N SER A 86 -0.35 21.75 41.04
CA SER A 86 0.65 21.09 40.19
C SER A 86 0.38 19.59 40.04
N ILE A 87 0.05 18.91 41.13
CA ILE A 87 -0.34 17.49 41.12
C ILE A 87 -1.57 17.29 40.25
N HIS A 88 -2.61 18.12 40.43
CA HIS A 88 -3.83 18.01 39.62
C HIS A 88 -3.57 18.21 38.13
N SER A 89 -2.74 19.21 37.78
CA SER A 89 -2.34 19.47 36.39
C SER A 89 -1.55 18.31 35.80
N GLN A 90 -0.60 17.74 36.56
CA GLN A 90 0.18 16.58 36.11
C GLN A 90 -0.67 15.31 35.98
N GLN A 91 -1.66 15.09 36.86
CA GLN A 91 -2.61 13.97 36.75
C GLN A 91 -3.41 14.07 35.46
N LYS A 92 -4.00 15.25 35.18
CA LYS A 92 -4.74 15.49 33.94
C LYS A 92 -3.86 15.29 32.70
N SER A 93 -2.62 15.75 32.76
CA SER A 93 -1.66 15.60 31.66
C SER A 93 -1.30 14.13 31.42
N SER A 94 -1.13 13.36 32.51
CA SER A 94 -0.85 11.92 32.45
C SER A 94 -2.04 11.13 31.87
N GLU A 95 -3.28 11.48 32.23
CA GLU A 95 -4.48 10.86 31.66
C GLU A 95 -4.60 11.10 30.15
N ILE A 96 -4.33 12.33 29.70
CA ILE A 96 -4.33 12.66 28.27
C ILE A 96 -3.24 11.85 27.56
N LEU A 97 -2.03 11.82 28.12
CA LEU A 97 -0.91 11.09 27.52
C LEU A 97 -1.15 9.58 27.48
N SER A 98 -1.78 9.00 28.51
CA SER A 98 -2.19 7.59 28.50
C SER A 98 -3.13 7.26 27.34
N LYS A 99 -4.16 8.09 27.11
CA LYS A 99 -5.06 7.93 25.97
C LYS A 99 -4.34 8.08 24.63
N SER A 100 -3.38 9.00 24.55
CA SER A 100 -2.54 9.13 23.35
C SER A 100 -1.66 7.90 23.13
N MET A 101 -1.16 7.25 24.19
CA MET A 101 -0.39 6.01 24.07
C MET A 101 -1.26 4.83 23.61
N GLU A 102 -2.50 4.72 24.08
CA GLU A 102 -3.47 3.72 23.59
C GLU A 102 -3.73 3.90 22.10
N ALA A 103 -4.02 5.13 21.66
CA ALA A 103 -4.23 5.43 20.24
C ALA A 103 -2.99 5.17 19.38
N LEU A 104 -1.78 5.37 19.93
CA LEU A 104 -0.54 5.03 19.25
C LEU A 104 -0.35 3.52 19.13
N ASP A 105 -0.71 2.74 20.14
CA ASP A 105 -0.64 1.27 20.08
C ASP A 105 -1.58 0.71 19.01
N ASP A 106 -2.82 1.21 18.97
CA ASP A 106 -3.79 0.87 17.93
C ASP A 106 -3.25 1.18 16.52
N GLY A 107 -2.68 2.38 16.34
CA GLY A 107 -2.08 2.78 15.06
C GLY A 107 -0.88 1.92 14.65
N ILE A 108 -0.04 1.51 15.61
CA ILE A 108 1.08 0.59 15.37
C ILE A 108 0.57 -0.78 14.91
N GLN A 109 -0.48 -1.31 15.55
CA GLN A 109 -1.10 -2.57 15.16
C GLN A 109 -1.71 -2.49 13.76
N GLU A 110 -2.39 -1.38 13.42
CA GLU A 110 -2.92 -1.14 12.08
C GLU A 110 -1.80 -1.11 11.02
N ILE A 111 -0.68 -0.42 11.30
CA ILE A 111 0.49 -0.38 10.40
C ILE A 111 1.05 -1.79 10.21
N ALA A 112 1.18 -2.59 11.29
CA ALA A 112 1.68 -3.95 11.20
C ALA A 112 0.78 -4.84 10.32
N GLN A 113 -0.54 -4.76 10.51
CA GLN A 113 -1.51 -5.51 9.70
C GLN A 113 -1.49 -5.08 8.23
N ALA A 114 -1.47 -3.77 7.96
CA ALA A 114 -1.39 -3.24 6.61
C ALA A 114 -0.10 -3.68 5.91
N THR A 115 1.03 -3.59 6.61
CA THR A 115 2.35 -4.04 6.11
C THR A 115 2.33 -5.54 5.77
N GLY A 116 1.71 -6.37 6.62
CA GLY A 116 1.52 -7.80 6.35
C GLY A 116 0.73 -8.06 5.07
N LYS A 117 -0.42 -7.39 4.90
CA LYS A 117 -1.25 -7.51 3.68
C LYS A 117 -0.50 -7.08 2.42
N VAL A 118 0.22 -5.96 2.46
CA VAL A 118 1.01 -5.48 1.31
C VAL A 118 2.17 -6.43 1.01
N SER A 119 2.76 -7.07 2.02
CA SER A 119 3.80 -8.09 1.84
C SER A 119 3.27 -9.32 1.12
N ASP A 120 2.10 -9.81 1.53
CA ASP A 120 1.45 -10.95 0.88
C ASP A 120 1.14 -10.65 -0.58
N GLU A 121 0.61 -9.46 -0.87
CA GLU A 121 0.30 -9.03 -2.23
C GLU A 121 1.56 -8.84 -3.08
N SER A 122 2.63 -8.28 -2.51
CA SER A 122 3.93 -8.17 -3.17
C SER A 122 4.50 -9.55 -3.57
N ARG A 123 4.35 -10.56 -2.70
CA ARG A 123 4.77 -11.93 -3.01
C ARG A 123 3.94 -12.56 -4.14
N LYS A 124 2.63 -12.32 -4.18
CA LYS A 124 1.77 -12.77 -5.28
C LYS A 124 2.16 -12.09 -6.60
N THR A 125 2.31 -10.77 -6.61
CA THR A 125 2.75 -10.01 -7.80
C THR A 125 4.08 -10.53 -8.34
N ARG A 126 5.04 -10.86 -7.46
CA ARG A 126 6.30 -11.49 -7.88
C ARG A 126 6.06 -12.85 -8.55
N SER A 127 5.27 -13.71 -7.93
CA SER A 127 4.96 -15.05 -8.45
C SER A 127 4.24 -14.98 -9.81
N GLU A 128 3.29 -14.05 -9.96
CA GLU A 128 2.59 -13.83 -11.23
C GLU A 128 3.52 -13.27 -12.30
N GLY A 129 4.42 -12.35 -11.94
CA GLY A 129 5.46 -11.85 -12.83
C GLY A 129 6.38 -12.96 -13.33
N GLU A 130 6.83 -13.86 -12.45
CA GLU A 130 7.64 -15.03 -12.80
C GLU A 130 6.88 -16.02 -13.69
N ALA A 131 5.61 -16.30 -13.38
CA ALA A 131 4.75 -17.14 -14.20
C ALA A 131 4.53 -16.54 -15.60
N GLY A 132 4.34 -15.22 -15.67
CA GLY A 132 4.25 -14.45 -16.91
C GLY A 132 5.50 -14.58 -17.78
N ARG A 133 6.70 -14.46 -17.19
CA ARG A 133 7.98 -14.70 -17.90
C ARG A 133 8.07 -16.10 -18.47
N ASN A 134 7.70 -17.12 -17.69
CA ASN A 134 7.76 -18.50 -18.15
C ASN A 134 6.78 -18.76 -19.31
N THR A 135 5.57 -18.21 -19.21
CA THR A 135 4.56 -18.31 -20.27
C THR A 135 5.05 -17.64 -21.56
N LEU A 136 5.64 -16.45 -21.44
CA LEU A 136 6.24 -15.72 -22.56
C LEU A 136 7.40 -16.49 -23.20
N LYS A 137 8.26 -17.14 -22.40
CA LYS A 137 9.35 -17.98 -22.91
C LYS A 137 8.83 -19.13 -23.76
N ASN A 138 7.75 -19.79 -23.31
CA ASN A 138 7.10 -20.86 -24.08
C ASN A 138 6.47 -20.33 -25.36
N LEU A 139 5.81 -19.17 -25.31
CA LEU A 139 5.27 -18.51 -26.50
C LEU A 139 6.36 -18.19 -27.52
N LEU A 140 7.51 -17.66 -27.07
CA LEU A 140 8.64 -17.36 -27.96
C LEU A 140 9.20 -18.62 -28.64
N ALA A 141 9.22 -19.76 -27.94
CA ALA A 141 9.59 -21.04 -28.55
C ALA A 141 8.60 -21.45 -29.65
N GLN A 142 7.30 -21.38 -29.38
CA GLN A 142 6.25 -21.70 -30.37
C GLN A 142 6.29 -20.76 -31.58
N VAL A 143 6.52 -19.46 -31.37
CA VAL A 143 6.66 -18.48 -32.46
C VAL A 143 7.90 -18.78 -33.31
N ARG A 144 9.00 -19.24 -32.69
CA ARG A 144 10.19 -19.67 -33.42
C ARG A 144 9.91 -20.91 -34.28
N GLU A 145 9.27 -21.92 -33.71
CA GLU A 145 8.85 -23.14 -34.44
C GLU A 145 7.93 -22.79 -35.61
N ALA A 146 6.96 -21.89 -35.42
CA ALA A 146 6.11 -21.39 -36.50
C ALA A 146 6.93 -20.71 -37.60
N GLY A 147 7.92 -19.89 -37.24
CA GLY A 147 8.83 -19.26 -38.21
C GLY A 147 9.66 -20.29 -38.99
N GLU A 148 10.12 -21.36 -38.35
CA GLU A 148 10.84 -22.46 -39.01
C GLU A 148 9.94 -23.25 -39.97
N ALA A 149 8.71 -23.57 -39.55
CA ALA A 149 7.72 -24.22 -40.40
C ALA A 149 7.38 -23.39 -41.64
N MET A 150 7.26 -22.07 -41.49
CA MET A 150 7.02 -21.16 -42.62
C MET A 150 8.20 -21.12 -43.58
N ARG A 151 9.45 -21.16 -43.10
CA ARG A 151 10.64 -21.26 -43.98
C ARG A 151 10.65 -22.58 -44.75
N ALA A 152 10.36 -23.70 -44.09
CA ALA A 152 10.25 -24.99 -44.77
C ALA A 152 9.14 -24.98 -45.84
N LEU A 153 8.03 -24.28 -45.58
CA LEU A 153 6.95 -24.12 -46.54
C LEU A 153 7.40 -23.35 -47.80
N VAL A 154 8.26 -22.33 -47.65
CA VAL A 154 8.87 -21.62 -48.80
C VAL A 154 9.62 -22.60 -49.70
N ASP A 155 10.42 -23.49 -49.13
CA ASP A 155 11.20 -24.47 -49.90
C ASP A 155 10.29 -25.43 -50.68
N VAL A 156 9.20 -25.90 -50.05
CA VAL A 156 8.22 -26.76 -50.70
C VAL A 156 7.52 -26.05 -51.86
N VAL A 157 7.08 -24.81 -51.66
CA VAL A 157 6.39 -24.02 -52.70
C VAL A 157 7.34 -23.67 -53.85
N ASN A 158 8.60 -23.35 -53.56
CA ASN A 158 9.62 -23.13 -54.57
C ASN A 158 9.89 -24.40 -55.39
N GLY A 159 9.93 -25.56 -54.73
CA GLY A 159 10.02 -26.86 -55.39
C GLY A 159 8.82 -27.14 -56.31
N LEU A 160 7.60 -26.81 -55.87
CA LEU A 160 6.39 -26.94 -56.68
C LEU A 160 6.44 -26.01 -57.91
N ASN A 161 6.83 -24.75 -57.73
CA ASN A 161 6.97 -23.81 -58.83
C ASN A 161 8.00 -24.30 -59.87
N SER A 162 9.15 -24.83 -59.42
CA SER A 162 10.15 -25.40 -60.32
C SER A 162 9.63 -26.60 -61.11
N ARG A 163 8.90 -27.52 -60.47
CA ARG A 163 8.27 -28.66 -61.16
C ARG A 163 7.19 -28.22 -62.15
N SER A 164 6.37 -27.22 -61.79
CA SER A 164 5.36 -26.66 -62.70
C SER A 164 6.01 -26.01 -63.93
N GLN A 165 7.16 -25.33 -63.78
CA GLN A 165 7.93 -24.82 -64.92
C GLN A 165 8.46 -25.95 -65.81
N GLU A 166 8.93 -27.04 -65.24
CA GLU A 166 9.41 -28.20 -66.00
C GLU A 166 8.27 -28.87 -66.79
N ILE A 167 7.11 -29.08 -66.16
CA ILE A 167 5.90 -29.60 -66.83
C ILE A 167 5.48 -28.63 -67.96
N GLY A 168 5.53 -27.33 -67.72
CA GLY A 168 5.22 -26.31 -68.74
C GLY A 168 6.06 -26.48 -70.01
N LYS A 169 7.38 -26.72 -69.87
CA LYS A 169 8.28 -27.00 -71.00
C LYS A 169 7.90 -28.29 -71.73
N VAL A 170 7.53 -29.34 -71.00
CA VAL A 170 7.09 -30.61 -71.62
C VAL A 170 5.81 -30.41 -72.42
N VAL A 171 4.85 -29.66 -71.88
CA VAL A 171 3.57 -29.36 -72.57
C VAL A 171 3.80 -28.55 -73.84
N GLU A 172 4.74 -27.60 -73.84
CA GLU A 172 5.15 -26.85 -75.03
C GLU A 172 5.71 -27.78 -76.13
N VAL A 173 6.59 -28.72 -75.76
CA VAL A 173 7.11 -29.73 -76.71
C VAL A 173 6.00 -30.62 -77.27
N ILE A 174 5.01 -31.01 -76.45
CA ILE A 174 3.87 -31.82 -76.94
C ILE A 174 3.00 -31.01 -77.91
N ASP A 175 2.78 -29.72 -77.63
CA ASP A 175 2.03 -28.83 -78.52
C ASP A 175 2.72 -28.68 -79.89
N ASP A 176 4.05 -28.55 -79.89
CA ASP A 176 4.87 -28.52 -81.10
C ASP A 176 4.78 -29.84 -81.89
N ILE A 177 4.91 -30.98 -81.21
CA ILE A 177 4.78 -32.31 -81.84
C ILE A 177 3.38 -32.50 -82.43
N ALA A 178 2.33 -32.09 -81.71
CA ALA A 178 0.96 -32.20 -82.18
C ALA A 178 0.73 -31.29 -83.40
N SER A 179 1.27 -30.07 -83.38
CA SER A 179 1.21 -29.14 -84.51
C SER A 179 1.93 -29.68 -85.76
N GLN A 180 3.12 -30.27 -85.59
CA GLN A 180 3.84 -30.95 -86.67
C GLN A 180 3.08 -32.16 -87.20
N THR A 181 2.51 -32.97 -86.30
CA THR A 181 1.69 -34.14 -86.66
C THR A 181 0.45 -33.74 -87.46
N ASN A 182 -0.21 -32.64 -87.06
CA ASN A 182 -1.35 -32.07 -87.77
C ASN A 182 -0.97 -31.64 -89.20
N LEU A 183 0.20 -30.99 -89.37
CA LEU A 183 0.72 -30.61 -90.69
C LEU A 183 1.10 -31.82 -91.55
N LEU A 184 1.72 -32.84 -90.96
CA LEU A 184 2.06 -34.09 -91.66
C LEU A 184 0.81 -34.83 -92.11
N ALA A 185 -0.21 -34.92 -91.25
CA ALA A 185 -1.49 -35.55 -91.55
C ALA A 185 -2.24 -34.80 -92.67
N LEU A 186 -2.19 -33.46 -92.67
CA LEU A 186 -2.74 -32.65 -93.74
C LEU A 186 -2.04 -32.93 -95.08
N ASN A 187 -0.72 -32.96 -95.10
CA ASN A 187 0.05 -33.28 -96.31
C ASN A 187 -0.26 -34.70 -96.82
N ALA A 188 -0.40 -35.68 -95.92
CA ALA A 188 -0.79 -37.04 -96.26
C ALA A 188 -2.22 -37.12 -96.83
N ALA A 189 -3.17 -36.35 -96.29
CA ALA A 189 -4.53 -36.28 -96.81
C ALA A 189 -4.57 -35.68 -98.22
N ILE A 190 -3.76 -34.64 -98.49
CA ILE A 190 -3.61 -34.04 -99.83
C ILE A 190 -3.06 -35.07 -100.82
N GLU A 191 -2.00 -35.78 -100.46
CA GLU A 191 -1.38 -36.76 -101.37
C GLU A 191 -2.28 -37.99 -101.59
N ALA A 192 -3.03 -38.41 -100.56
CA ALA A 192 -4.04 -39.47 -100.68
C ALA A 192 -5.18 -39.08 -101.61
N ALA A 193 -5.63 -37.81 -101.58
CA ALA A 193 -6.61 -37.29 -102.53
C ALA A 193 -6.05 -37.27 -103.97
N ARG A 194 -4.75 -36.98 -104.12
CA ARG A 194 -4.05 -36.96 -105.41
C ARG A 194 -3.92 -38.35 -106.05
N ALA A 195 -3.80 -39.39 -105.24
CA ALA A 195 -3.75 -40.80 -105.69
C ALA A 195 -5.12 -41.38 -106.11
N GLY A 196 -6.21 -40.62 -105.98
CA GLY A 196 -7.55 -41.03 -106.43
C GLY A 196 -8.10 -42.25 -105.67
N GLU A 197 -8.69 -43.21 -106.39
CA GLU A 197 -9.30 -44.42 -105.79
C GLU A 197 -8.28 -45.28 -105.00
N GLN A 198 -7.00 -45.29 -105.40
CA GLN A 198 -5.95 -46.06 -104.70
C GLN A 198 -5.54 -45.43 -103.35
N GLY A 199 -5.81 -44.13 -103.15
CA GLY A 199 -5.48 -43.40 -101.93
C GLY A 199 -6.60 -43.36 -100.89
N ARG A 200 -7.78 -43.90 -101.19
CA ARG A 200 -8.99 -43.76 -100.35
C ARG A 200 -8.81 -44.23 -98.90
N GLY A 201 -8.15 -45.38 -98.70
CA GLY A 201 -7.84 -45.90 -97.37
C GLY A 201 -6.86 -45.02 -96.60
N PHE A 202 -5.83 -44.49 -97.28
CA PHE A 202 -4.86 -43.57 -96.70
C PHE A 202 -5.50 -42.22 -96.32
N ALA A 203 -6.45 -41.72 -97.11
CA ALA A 203 -7.16 -40.47 -96.83
C ALA A 203 -7.95 -40.55 -95.51
N VAL A 204 -8.60 -41.69 -95.22
CA VAL A 204 -9.33 -41.91 -93.96
C VAL A 204 -8.37 -41.92 -92.77
N VAL A 205 -7.24 -42.61 -92.88
CA VAL A 205 -6.23 -42.65 -91.81
C VAL A 205 -5.64 -41.25 -91.58
N ALA A 206 -5.31 -40.51 -92.65
CA ALA A 206 -4.76 -39.17 -92.55
C ALA A 206 -5.72 -38.19 -91.84
N ASP A 207 -7.02 -38.22 -92.15
CA ASP A 207 -7.99 -37.35 -91.49
C ASP A 207 -8.23 -37.74 -90.01
N GLU A 208 -8.12 -39.03 -89.66
CA GLU A 208 -8.19 -39.46 -88.25
C GLU A 208 -6.96 -39.03 -87.45
N VAL A 209 -5.75 -39.14 -88.03
CA VAL A 209 -4.51 -38.63 -87.41
C VAL A 209 -4.59 -37.11 -87.23
N ARG A 210 -5.14 -36.39 -88.22
CA ARG A 210 -5.36 -34.93 -88.15
C ARG A 210 -6.28 -34.56 -86.98
N LYS A 211 -7.43 -35.23 -86.85
CA LYS A 211 -8.35 -35.01 -85.73
C LYS A 211 -7.72 -35.32 -84.38
N LEU A 212 -6.89 -36.38 -84.31
CA LEU A 212 -6.17 -36.72 -83.09
C LEU A 212 -5.17 -35.63 -82.71
N ALA A 213 -4.41 -35.10 -83.68
CA ALA A 213 -3.49 -34.00 -83.46
C ALA A 213 -4.19 -32.71 -83.01
N GLU A 214 -5.33 -32.34 -83.63
CA GLU A 214 -6.14 -31.20 -83.20
C GLU A 214 -6.69 -31.37 -81.77
N ARG A 215 -7.08 -32.60 -81.38
CA ARG A 215 -7.49 -32.90 -80.00
C ARG A 215 -6.32 -32.76 -79.03
N THR A 216 -5.13 -33.22 -79.41
CA THR A 216 -3.92 -33.05 -78.59
C THR A 216 -3.58 -31.58 -78.37
N ILE A 217 -3.63 -30.74 -79.42
CA ILE A 217 -3.39 -29.27 -79.33
C ILE A 217 -4.39 -28.60 -78.38
N ARG A 218 -5.67 -29.01 -78.39
CA ARG A 218 -6.65 -28.48 -77.43
C ARG A 218 -6.32 -28.89 -76.00
N ALA A 219 -5.98 -30.16 -75.78
CA ALA A 219 -5.62 -30.66 -74.46
C ALA A 219 -4.34 -30.02 -73.90
N THR A 220 -3.30 -29.83 -74.72
CA THR A 220 -2.05 -29.14 -74.31
C THR A 220 -2.31 -27.70 -73.91
N LYS A 221 -3.19 -26.98 -74.61
CA LYS A 221 -3.60 -25.61 -74.24
C LYS A 221 -4.33 -25.56 -72.90
N GLU A 222 -5.26 -26.48 -72.65
CA GLU A 222 -5.97 -26.59 -71.37
C GLU A 222 -4.99 -26.86 -70.23
N ILE A 223 -4.10 -27.86 -70.38
CA ILE A 223 -3.05 -28.17 -69.40
C ILE A 223 -2.13 -26.96 -69.19
N GLY A 224 -1.76 -26.25 -70.25
CA GLY A 224 -0.94 -25.05 -70.18
C GLY A 224 -1.61 -23.88 -69.44
N SER A 225 -2.94 -23.79 -69.43
CA SER A 225 -3.68 -22.85 -68.58
C SER A 225 -3.56 -23.24 -67.11
N THR A 226 -3.84 -24.50 -66.79
CA THR A 226 -3.76 -25.03 -65.42
C THR A 226 -2.36 -24.88 -64.82
N ILE A 227 -1.30 -25.06 -65.61
CA ILE A 227 0.08 -24.84 -65.16
C ILE A 227 0.33 -23.36 -64.82
N ARG A 228 -0.16 -22.44 -65.65
CA ARG A 228 -0.03 -20.99 -65.40
C ARG A 228 -0.79 -20.56 -64.16
N GLU A 229 -2.00 -21.07 -63.97
CA GLU A 229 -2.80 -20.86 -62.75
C GLU A 229 -2.04 -21.38 -61.52
N THR A 230 -1.51 -22.61 -61.59
CA THR A 230 -0.70 -23.19 -60.50
C THR A 230 0.53 -22.34 -60.19
N GLN A 231 1.24 -21.84 -61.22
CA GLN A 231 2.40 -20.95 -61.03
C GLN A 231 1.98 -19.64 -60.33
N ASN A 232 0.87 -19.03 -60.76
CA ASN A 232 0.35 -17.83 -60.11
C ASN A 232 -0.03 -18.08 -58.64
N ASP A 233 -0.71 -19.18 -58.36
CA ASP A 233 -1.10 -19.56 -56.99
C ASP A 233 0.12 -19.80 -56.10
N THR A 234 1.17 -20.44 -56.63
CA THR A 234 2.43 -20.60 -55.89
C THR A 234 3.12 -19.27 -55.60
N ALA A 235 3.14 -18.34 -56.56
CA ALA A 235 3.73 -17.01 -56.37
C ALA A 235 2.97 -16.20 -55.31
N GLN A 236 1.63 -16.23 -55.34
CA GLN A 236 0.79 -15.60 -54.32
C GLN A 236 1.03 -16.23 -52.94
N THR A 237 1.11 -17.56 -52.87
CA THR A 237 1.40 -18.29 -51.63
C THR A 237 2.74 -17.88 -51.04
N THR A 238 3.80 -17.78 -51.86
CA THR A 238 5.12 -17.32 -51.41
C THR A 238 5.06 -15.89 -50.84
N ALA A 239 4.33 -14.97 -51.48
CA ALA A 239 4.17 -13.61 -50.96
C ALA A 239 3.46 -13.58 -49.59
N LEU A 240 2.41 -14.40 -49.41
CA LEU A 240 1.72 -14.54 -48.12
C LEU A 240 2.63 -15.11 -47.03
N ILE A 241 3.50 -16.06 -47.38
CA ILE A 241 4.48 -16.63 -46.45
C ILE A 241 5.48 -15.57 -45.99
N HIS A 242 6.02 -14.77 -46.91
CA HIS A 242 6.94 -13.68 -46.56
C HIS A 242 6.28 -12.64 -45.64
N GLY A 243 5.06 -12.19 -45.94
CA GLY A 243 4.33 -11.28 -45.06
C GLY A 243 4.02 -11.89 -43.68
N THR A 244 3.89 -13.21 -43.59
CA THR A 244 3.72 -13.89 -42.30
C THR A 244 5.04 -13.97 -41.52
N LEU A 245 6.17 -14.20 -42.19
CA LEU A 245 7.50 -14.17 -41.57
C LEU A 245 7.84 -12.80 -40.98
N GLU A 246 7.43 -11.71 -41.64
CA GLU A 246 7.57 -10.35 -41.09
C GLU A 246 6.78 -10.17 -39.79
N LYS A 247 5.53 -10.68 -39.74
CA LYS A 247 4.70 -10.65 -38.53
C LYS A 247 5.25 -11.50 -37.40
N VAL A 248 5.90 -12.62 -37.72
CA VAL A 248 6.60 -13.47 -36.75
C VAL A 248 7.77 -12.70 -36.12
N ASP A 249 8.57 -12.00 -36.92
CA ASP A 249 9.68 -11.16 -36.44
C ASP A 249 9.17 -10.00 -35.55
N GLU A 250 8.10 -9.33 -35.97
CA GLU A 250 7.47 -8.28 -35.16
C GLU A 250 6.93 -8.84 -33.83
N SER A 251 6.35 -10.04 -33.85
CA SER A 251 5.83 -10.70 -32.65
C SER A 251 6.95 -11.06 -31.67
N GLN A 252 8.12 -11.49 -32.17
CA GLN A 252 9.30 -11.74 -31.33
C GLN A 252 9.78 -10.46 -30.65
N LYS A 253 9.91 -9.36 -31.39
CA LYS A 253 10.30 -8.05 -30.83
C LYS A 253 9.34 -7.56 -29.75
N LYS A 254 8.03 -7.68 -29.98
CA LYS A 254 7.01 -7.31 -28.99
C LYS A 254 7.08 -8.20 -27.76
N ALA A 255 7.30 -9.50 -27.94
CA ALA A 255 7.47 -10.44 -26.84
C ALA A 255 8.70 -10.08 -25.99
N ASP A 256 9.82 -9.71 -26.58
CA ASP A 256 11.01 -9.25 -25.83
C ASP A 256 10.69 -8.03 -24.94
N VAL A 257 9.94 -7.05 -25.47
CA VAL A 257 9.48 -5.89 -24.68
C VAL A 257 8.63 -6.35 -23.50
N VAL A 258 7.66 -7.25 -23.71
CA VAL A 258 6.85 -7.81 -22.61
C VAL A 258 7.73 -8.53 -21.57
N GLY A 259 8.80 -9.20 -22.01
CA GLY A 259 9.78 -9.84 -21.12
C GLY A 259 10.45 -8.86 -20.16
N THR A 260 10.86 -7.70 -20.68
CA THR A 260 11.47 -6.64 -19.85
C THR A 260 10.48 -6.01 -18.85
N VAL A 261 9.20 -5.93 -19.22
CA VAL A 261 8.13 -5.47 -18.31
C VAL A 261 7.98 -6.44 -17.14
N PHE A 262 7.91 -7.74 -17.40
CA PHE A 262 7.85 -8.72 -16.30
C PHE A 262 9.11 -8.72 -15.43
N GLU A 263 10.29 -8.49 -16.00
CA GLU A 263 11.53 -8.29 -15.22
C GLU A 263 11.40 -7.14 -14.24
N SER A 264 10.88 -6.01 -14.72
CA SER A 264 10.69 -4.80 -13.92
C SER A 264 9.69 -5.05 -12.80
N ILE A 265 8.57 -5.75 -13.06
CA ILE A 265 7.56 -6.10 -12.06
C ILE A 265 8.16 -6.96 -10.93
N VAL A 266 8.97 -7.96 -11.28
CA VAL A 266 9.68 -8.81 -10.30
C VAL A 266 10.68 -7.98 -9.49
N GLY A 267 11.41 -7.07 -10.16
CA GLY A 267 12.32 -6.13 -9.52
C GLY A 267 11.62 -5.20 -8.52
N TYR A 268 10.53 -4.57 -8.92
CA TYR A 268 9.72 -3.71 -8.04
C TYR A 268 9.17 -4.47 -6.84
N SER A 269 8.71 -5.71 -7.04
CA SER A 269 8.22 -6.55 -5.94
C SER A 269 9.32 -6.88 -4.92
N LYS A 270 10.56 -7.07 -5.39
CA LYS A 270 11.72 -7.27 -4.50
C LYS A 270 12.01 -6.03 -3.65
N VAL A 271 12.10 -4.86 -4.28
CA VAL A 271 12.33 -3.59 -3.57
C VAL A 271 11.21 -3.29 -2.57
N LEU A 272 9.96 -3.57 -2.95
CA LEU A 272 8.82 -3.42 -2.06
C LEU A 272 8.94 -4.35 -0.85
N SER A 273 9.33 -5.61 -1.04
CA SER A 273 9.55 -6.56 0.06
C SER A 273 10.63 -6.09 1.04
N GLU A 274 11.75 -5.56 0.54
CA GLU A 274 12.83 -5.00 1.36
C GLU A 274 12.34 -3.76 2.15
N THR A 275 11.55 -2.90 1.51
CA THR A 275 10.97 -1.72 2.16
C THR A 275 10.00 -2.10 3.28
N LEU A 276 9.14 -3.10 3.05
CA LEU A 276 8.19 -3.58 4.06
C LEU A 276 8.93 -4.20 5.26
N GLN A 277 10.04 -4.90 5.04
CA GLN A 277 10.85 -5.42 6.14
C GLN A 277 11.46 -4.31 7.00
N SER A 278 11.86 -3.19 6.38
CA SER A 278 12.29 -1.99 7.10
C SER A 278 11.14 -1.38 7.94
N ILE A 279 9.94 -1.30 7.36
CA ILE A 279 8.75 -0.80 8.08
C ILE A 279 8.45 -1.67 9.30
N VAL A 280 8.47 -3.00 9.18
CA VAL A 280 8.30 -3.91 10.32
C VAL A 280 9.30 -3.58 11.44
N GLY A 281 10.57 -3.39 11.11
CA GLY A 281 11.60 -3.04 12.10
C GLY A 281 11.32 -1.71 12.80
N VAL A 282 10.86 -0.68 12.06
CA VAL A 282 10.46 0.61 12.63
C VAL A 282 9.23 0.47 13.52
N THR A 283 8.21 -0.28 13.09
CA THR A 283 6.98 -0.52 13.85
C THR A 283 7.26 -1.25 15.16
N GLU A 284 8.13 -2.25 15.16
CA GLU A 284 8.56 -2.94 16.38
C GLU A 284 9.33 -2.02 17.33
N ALA A 285 10.21 -1.17 16.81
CA ALA A 285 10.92 -0.18 17.63
C ALA A 285 9.96 0.83 18.25
N GLN A 286 8.95 1.29 17.49
CA GLN A 286 7.93 2.20 17.98
C GLN A 286 7.06 1.56 19.06
N SER A 287 6.68 0.28 18.90
CA SER A 287 5.94 -0.47 19.92
C SER A 287 6.71 -0.54 21.25
N ARG A 288 8.02 -0.84 21.20
CA ARG A 288 8.88 -0.83 22.39
C ARG A 288 8.93 0.55 23.06
N SER A 289 9.03 1.62 22.27
CA SER A 289 9.05 3.00 22.80
C SER A 289 7.72 3.37 23.48
N VAL A 290 6.58 3.05 22.87
CA VAL A 290 5.24 3.29 23.45
C VAL A 290 5.07 2.52 24.76
N SER A 291 5.49 1.26 24.79
CA SER A 291 5.47 0.44 26.01
C SER A 291 6.35 1.04 27.13
N GLY A 292 7.53 1.56 26.78
CA GLY A 292 8.42 2.25 27.71
C GLY A 292 7.78 3.51 28.31
N VAL A 293 7.25 4.40 27.47
CA VAL A 293 6.57 5.63 27.91
C VAL A 293 5.35 5.30 28.78
N ARG A 294 4.57 4.28 28.41
CA ARG A 294 3.43 3.84 29.22
C ARG A 294 3.87 3.41 30.62
N LYS A 295 4.95 2.65 30.74
CA LYS A 295 5.49 2.23 32.04
C LYS A 295 5.96 3.42 32.89
N GLU A 296 6.60 4.41 32.27
CA GLU A 296 6.99 5.66 32.94
C GLU A 296 5.76 6.46 33.42
N LEU A 297 4.67 6.47 32.64
CA LEU A 297 3.43 7.13 33.04
C LEU A 297 2.72 6.42 34.19
N GLU A 298 2.69 5.09 34.18
CA GLU A 298 2.15 4.29 35.29
C GLU A 298 2.91 4.59 36.59
N GLN A 299 4.24 4.72 36.52
CA GLN A 299 5.07 5.13 37.65
C GLN A 299 4.76 6.57 38.10
N LEU A 300 4.69 7.54 37.18
CA LEU A 300 4.37 8.93 37.49
C LEU A 300 3.00 9.06 38.19
N VAL A 301 1.98 8.36 37.69
CA VAL A 301 0.64 8.36 38.29
C VAL A 301 0.68 7.75 39.70
N SER A 302 1.49 6.72 39.92
CA SER A 302 1.72 6.15 41.25
C SER A 302 2.36 7.16 42.20
N ASP A 303 3.45 7.81 41.78
CA ASP A 303 4.18 8.79 42.58
C ASP A 303 3.29 10.01 42.96
N LEU A 304 2.44 10.46 42.03
CA LEU A 304 1.47 11.53 42.27
C LEU A 304 0.40 11.12 43.30
N LYS A 305 -0.05 9.86 43.28
CA LYS A 305 -0.99 9.32 44.28
C LYS A 305 -0.37 9.25 45.67
N GLU A 306 0.91 8.92 45.78
CA GLU A 306 1.64 8.89 47.05
C GLU A 306 1.96 10.28 47.60
N THR A 307 2.13 11.27 46.73
CA THR A 307 2.45 12.64 47.16
C THR A 307 1.27 13.32 47.85
N LYS A 308 0.04 13.09 47.37
CA LYS A 308 -1.19 13.68 47.92
C LYS A 308 -1.42 13.45 49.43
N PRO A 309 -1.32 12.23 49.99
CA PRO A 309 -1.46 12.01 51.43
C PRO A 309 -0.33 12.63 52.25
N ARG A 310 0.89 12.78 51.69
CA ARG A 310 2.01 13.45 52.38
C ARG A 310 1.76 14.95 52.53
N VAL A 311 1.14 15.58 51.53
CA VAL A 311 0.66 16.97 51.62
C VAL A 311 -0.41 17.11 52.70
N ASN A 312 -1.37 16.19 52.76
CA ASN A 312 -2.42 16.21 53.80
C ASN A 312 -1.86 16.01 55.22
N LEU A 313 -0.90 15.09 55.40
CA LEU A 313 -0.18 14.90 56.67
C LEU A 313 0.58 16.18 57.11
N ALA A 314 1.24 16.86 56.17
CA ALA A 314 1.94 18.14 56.44
C ALA A 314 0.97 19.29 56.81
N ARG A 315 -0.30 19.22 56.39
CA ARG A 315 -1.36 20.17 56.79
C ARG A 315 -1.85 19.99 58.23
N GLY A 316 -1.40 18.96 58.95
CA GLY A 316 -1.91 18.62 60.28
C GLY A 316 -3.26 17.89 60.21
N GLU A 317 -3.64 17.39 59.03
CA GLU A 317 -4.82 16.55 58.82
C GLU A 317 -4.44 15.08 58.99
N ASP A 318 -3.75 14.74 60.09
CA ASP A 318 -3.54 13.35 60.45
C ASP A 318 -4.81 12.84 61.17
N PRO A 319 -5.61 11.94 60.58
CA PRO A 319 -6.75 11.34 61.26
C PRO A 319 -6.35 10.55 62.52
N HIS A 320 -5.06 10.27 62.73
CA HIS A 320 -4.52 9.55 63.87
C HIS A 320 -3.73 10.41 64.88
N ALA A 321 -3.59 11.73 64.68
CA ALA A 321 -2.88 12.59 65.64
C ALA A 321 -3.55 12.60 67.02
N LEU A 322 -4.89 12.50 67.07
CA LEU A 322 -5.65 12.43 68.32
C LEU A 322 -5.51 11.09 69.05
N SER A 323 -5.03 10.02 68.39
CA SER A 323 -4.86 8.70 69.01
C SER A 323 -3.51 8.52 69.72
N ARG A 324 -2.56 9.45 69.55
CA ARG A 324 -1.20 9.36 70.13
C ARG A 324 -0.96 10.32 71.29
N MET A 325 -2.00 11.03 71.75
CA MET A 325 -1.94 11.97 72.89
C MET A 325 -2.61 11.44 74.17
N ASN A 326 -2.77 10.11 74.30
CA ASN A 326 -3.16 9.44 75.54
C ASN A 326 -2.08 8.44 75.97
#